data_AF-A0A2V6BRJ8-F1
#
_entry.id   AF-A0A2V6BRJ8-F1
#
_cell.length_a   1.000
_cell.length_b   1.000
_cell.length_c   1.000
_cell.angle_alpha   90.00
_cell.angle_beta   90.00
_cell.angle_gamma   90.00
#
_symmetry.space_group_name_H-M   'P 1'
#
loop_
_entity.id
_entity.type
_entity.pdbx_description
1 polymer ?
#
loop_
_entity_poly.entity_id
_entity_poly.type
_entity_poly.pdbx_seq_one_letter_code
_entity_poly.pdbx_strand_id
1 'polypeptide(L)' 'ETRPAARVDYIEFFDPEIFQPVANVECGAHVALAVFVGKTRLIDNGRL' A
#
# COMPACT_ATOMS: atom_id res chain seq x y z
N GLU A 1 13.70 20.47 6.21
CA GLU A 1 12.55 19.79 6.85
C GLU A 1 12.88 18.32 7.09
N THR A 2 12.41 17.70 8.17
CA THR A 2 12.79 16.33 8.59
C THR A 2 11.61 15.38 8.79
N ARG A 3 10.40 15.74 8.31
CA ARG A 3 9.22 14.84 8.40
C ARG A 3 8.64 14.57 7.02
N PRO A 4 8.31 13.32 6.69
CA PRO A 4 7.66 13.00 5.43
C PRO A 4 6.28 13.66 5.39
N ALA A 5 5.94 14.29 4.25
CA ALA A 5 4.66 14.96 4.03
C ALA A 5 3.46 13.98 4.07
N ALA A 6 3.72 12.68 3.92
CA ALA A 6 2.74 11.61 3.99
C ALA A 6 3.00 10.73 5.22
N ARG A 7 1.93 10.42 5.97
CA ARG A 7 1.96 9.45 7.08
C ARG A 7 1.26 8.17 6.64
N VAL A 8 1.97 7.04 6.70
CA VAL A 8 1.41 5.72 6.35
C VAL A 8 0.26 5.37 7.29
N ASP A 9 -0.83 4.88 6.70
CA ASP A 9 -2.00 4.31 7.38
C ASP A 9 -2.00 2.78 7.24
N TYR A 10 -1.76 2.29 6.02
CA TYR A 10 -1.82 0.87 5.70
C TYR A 10 -0.97 0.56 4.47
N ILE A 11 -0.27 -0.57 4.52
CA ILE A 11 0.45 -1.17 3.39
C ILE A 11 0.23 -2.67 3.49
N GLU A 12 -0.23 -3.29 2.41
CA GLU A 12 -0.36 -4.74 2.33
C GLU A 12 -0.02 -5.23 0.93
N PHE A 13 0.73 -6.33 0.86
CA PHE A 13 0.97 -7.07 -0.38
C PHE A 13 -0.01 -8.24 -0.41
N PHE A 14 -0.69 -8.44 -1.52
CA PHE A 14 -1.76 -9.42 -1.65
C PHE A 14 -1.83 -10.04 -3.04
N ASP A 15 -2.44 -11.23 -3.12
CA ASP A 15 -2.80 -11.87 -4.37
C ASP A 15 -4.00 -11.12 -5.01
N PRO A 16 -3.88 -10.63 -6.26
CA PRO A 16 -4.91 -9.78 -6.86
C PRO A 16 -6.21 -10.51 -7.22
N GLU A 17 -6.23 -11.84 -7.25
CA GLU A 17 -7.43 -12.62 -7.58
C GLU A 17 -8.26 -12.91 -6.34
N ILE A 18 -7.60 -13.28 -5.24
CA ILE A 18 -8.28 -13.69 -3.99
C ILE A 18 -8.24 -12.64 -2.88
N PHE A 19 -7.50 -11.55 -3.05
CA PHE A 19 -7.34 -10.46 -2.08
C PHE A 19 -6.86 -10.93 -0.70
N GLN A 20 -6.01 -11.95 -0.67
CA GLN A 20 -5.40 -12.44 0.56
C GLN A 20 -3.94 -11.97 0.69
N PRO A 21 -3.47 -11.66 1.91
CA PRO A 21 -2.09 -11.26 2.12
C PRO A 21 -1.13 -12.36 1.69
N VAL A 22 -0.04 -11.97 1.03
CA VAL A 22 1.02 -12.91 0.66
C VAL A 22 2.16 -12.87 1.66
N ALA A 23 2.71 -14.04 2.01
CA ALA A 23 3.86 -14.13 2.92
C ALA A 23 5.19 -13.74 2.24
N ASN A 24 5.27 -13.92 0.91
CA ASN A 24 6.42 -13.57 0.09
C ASN A 24 5.95 -12.72 -1.09
N VAL A 25 6.71 -11.68 -1.42
CA VAL A 25 6.44 -10.82 -2.58
C VAL A 25 7.03 -11.47 -3.83
N GLU A 26 6.16 -11.86 -4.75
CA GLU A 26 6.51 -12.50 -6.01
C GLU A 26 5.94 -11.69 -7.20
N CYS A 27 6.41 -11.98 -8.41
CA CYS A 27 5.90 -11.34 -9.63
C CYS A 27 4.38 -11.57 -9.74
N GLY A 28 3.63 -10.50 -9.95
CA GLY A 28 2.17 -10.55 -9.99
C GLY A 28 1.47 -10.27 -8.66
N ALA A 29 2.19 -10.18 -7.54
CA ALA A 29 1.63 -9.65 -6.31
C ALA A 29 1.23 -8.17 -6.49
N HIS A 30 0.16 -7.75 -5.83
CA HIS A 30 -0.26 -6.35 -5.81
C HIS A 30 0.02 -5.75 -4.44
N VAL A 31 0.24 -4.43 -4.41
CA VAL A 31 0.31 -3.64 -3.18
C VAL A 31 -0.90 -2.73 -3.08
N ALA A 32 -1.48 -2.65 -1.89
CA ALA A 32 -2.44 -1.62 -1.52
C ALA A 32 -1.77 -0.68 -0.51
N LEU A 33 -1.85 0.61 -0.78
CA LEU A 33 -1.27 1.66 0.04
C LEU A 33 -2.35 2.66 0.45
N ALA A 34 -2.34 3.05 1.72
CA ALA A 34 -3.06 4.22 2.17
C ALA A 34 -2.15 5.14 3.00
N VAL A 35 -2.22 6.43 2.73
CA VAL A 35 -1.46 7.46 3.45
C VAL A 35 -2.33 8.66 3.78
N PHE A 36 -1.98 9.38 4.85
CA PHE A 36 -2.51 10.69 5.15
C PHE A 36 -1.57 11.79 4.67
N VAL A 37 -2.08 12.71 3.86
CA VAL A 37 -1.44 13.99 3.53
C VAL A 37 -2.27 15.09 4.20
N GLY A 38 -1.75 15.64 5.30
CA GLY A 38 -2.55 16.48 6.20
C GLY A 38 -3.73 15.71 6.77
N LYS A 39 -4.96 16.14 6.44
CA LYS A 39 -6.21 15.48 6.85
C LYS A 39 -6.77 14.53 5.79
N THR A 40 -6.24 14.59 4.57
CA THR A 40 -6.76 13.83 3.43
C THR A 40 -6.14 12.44 3.43
N ARG A 41 -6.99 11.41 3.30
CA ARG A 41 -6.56 10.02 3.13
C ARG A 41 -6.51 9.69 1.64
N LEU A 42 -5.33 9.40 1.13
CA LEU A 42 -5.10 8.96 -0.24
C LEU A 42 -4.91 7.44 -0.25
N ILE A 43 -5.45 6.79 -1.26
CA ILE A 43 -5.24 5.37 -1.53
C ILE A 43 -4.60 5.22 -2.90
N ASP A 44 -3.76 4.22 -3.05
CA ASP A 44 -3.26 3.77 -4.33
C ASP A 44 -3.02 2.25 -4.30
N ASN A 45 -2.98 1.63 -5.47
CA ASN A 45 -2.57 0.25 -5.61
C ASN A 45 -1.67 0.08 -6.84
N GLY A 46 -0.81 -0.93 -6.81
CA GLY A 46 0.12 -1.21 -7.90
C GLY A 46 0.45 -2.68 -8.02
N ARG A 47 0.79 -3.11 -9.24
CA ARG A 47 1.30 -4.46 -9.51
C ARG A 47 2.82 -4.47 -9.43
N LEU A 48 3.37 -5.54 -8.85
CA LEU A 48 4.80 -5.81 -8.77
C LEU A 48 5.23 -6.87 -9.79
#